data_AF-A0A485LNS2-F1
#
_entry.id   AF-A0A485LNS2-F1
#
_cell.length_a   1.000
_cell.length_b   1.000
_cell.length_c   1.000
_cell.angle_alpha   90.00
_cell.angle_beta   90.00
_cell.angle_gamma   90.00
#
_symmetry.space_group_name_H-M   'P 1'
#
loop_
_entity.id
_entity.type
_entity.pdbx_description
1 polymer ?
#
loop_
_entity_poly.entity_id
_entity_poly.type
_entity_poly.pdbx_seq_one_letter_code
_entity_poly.pdbx_strand_id
1 'polypeptide(L)'
;MLDRKDRIISTKCNGKVATLGGQGRRQKIPSAGEMHQFMLDVLHAEHFLTHIHMITFMKQHHMEWLESYLKSKKNDECAYHSLLRLCQRFTARCRFLQRVPCLTEVPREDIIETRDNFAAAFWDKFRDFADGGIINVDKTSV
;
A
#
# COMPACT_ATOMS: atom_id res chain seq x y z
N MET A 1 -7.58 -31.86 39.14
CA MET A 1 -8.42 -30.66 39.35
C MET A 1 -7.54 -29.44 39.12
N LEU A 2 -7.98 -28.51 38.27
CA LEU A 2 -7.21 -27.29 37.94
C LEU A 2 -7.22 -26.34 39.15
N ASP A 3 -6.16 -26.38 39.95
CA ASP A 3 -5.88 -25.61 41.18
C ASP A 3 -5.83 -24.06 40.98
N ARG A 4 -6.23 -23.57 39.80
CA ARG A 4 -6.18 -22.16 39.41
C ARG A 4 -7.52 -21.64 38.87
N LYS A 5 -8.58 -22.44 38.91
CA LYS A 5 -9.89 -22.08 38.34
C LYS A 5 -10.43 -20.80 38.98
N ASP A 6 -10.36 -20.72 40.31
CA ASP A 6 -10.88 -19.57 41.06
C ASP A 6 -10.04 -18.30 40.83
N ARG A 7 -8.73 -18.48 40.60
CA ARG A 7 -7.82 -17.38 40.27
C ARG A 7 -8.08 -16.81 38.88
N ILE A 8 -8.41 -17.67 37.91
CA ILE A 8 -8.75 -17.23 36.54
C ILE A 8 -10.08 -16.47 36.53
N ILE A 9 -11.09 -16.94 37.28
CA ILE A 9 -12.41 -16.31 37.35
C ILE A 9 -12.36 -14.96 38.09
N SER A 10 -11.53 -14.85 39.14
CA SER A 10 -11.44 -13.62 39.95
C SER A 10 -10.48 -12.56 39.39
N THR A 11 -9.64 -12.89 38.40
CA THR A 11 -8.69 -11.92 37.84
C THR A 11 -9.44 -10.88 37.03
N LYS A 12 -9.46 -9.64 37.52
CA LYS A 12 -10.02 -8.48 36.82
C LYS A 12 -9.08 -8.09 35.69
N CYS A 13 -9.26 -8.71 34.52
CA CYS A 13 -8.57 -8.30 33.30
C CYS A 13 -9.01 -6.88 32.94
N ASN A 14 -8.05 -6.00 32.63
CA ASN A 14 -8.36 -4.66 32.12
C ASN A 14 -9.32 -4.80 30.94
N GLY A 15 -10.52 -4.24 31.06
CA GLY A 15 -11.59 -4.23 30.06
C GLY A 15 -11.22 -3.38 28.84
N LYS A 16 -10.08 -3.67 28.21
CA LYS A 16 -9.80 -3.18 26.88
C LYS A 16 -10.75 -3.93 25.97
N VAL A 17 -11.71 -3.20 25.43
CA VAL A 17 -12.64 -3.64 24.39
C VAL A 17 -11.91 -4.57 23.45
N ALA A 18 -12.41 -5.80 23.31
CA ALA A 18 -11.95 -6.72 22.29
C ALA A 18 -12.30 -6.10 20.93
N THR A 19 -11.38 -5.32 20.36
CA THR A 19 -11.50 -4.88 18.98
C THR A 19 -11.37 -6.12 18.10
N LEU A 20 -12.49 -6.55 17.51
CA LEU A 20 -12.60 -7.69 16.59
C LEU A 20 -11.90 -7.46 15.24
N GLY A 21 -11.29 -6.28 15.03
CA GLY A 21 -10.46 -5.99 13.86
C GLY A 21 -9.06 -5.64 14.33
N GLY A 22 -8.05 -6.33 13.79
CA GLY A 22 -6.65 -6.03 14.05
C GLY A 22 -6.39 -4.55 13.80
N GLN A 23 -6.34 -3.76 14.87
CA GLN A 23 -5.87 -2.38 14.81
C GLN A 23 -4.38 -2.46 14.52
N GLY A 24 -4.05 -2.56 13.22
CA GLY A 24 -2.69 -2.53 12.75
C GLY A 24 -1.97 -1.35 13.40
N ARG A 25 -0.71 -1.56 13.77
CA ARG A 25 0.12 -0.54 14.44
C ARG A 25 -0.02 0.80 13.70
N ARG A 26 -0.38 1.86 14.43
CA ARG A 26 -0.56 3.22 13.89
C ARG A 26 0.64 3.62 13.04
N GLN A 27 0.37 4.25 11.89
CA GLN A 27 1.38 4.74 10.96
C GLN A 27 2.32 5.69 11.72
N LYS A 28 3.62 5.39 11.70
CA LYS A 28 4.63 6.23 12.35
C LYS A 28 5.16 7.34 11.44
N ILE A 29 5.00 7.17 10.12
CA ILE A 29 5.48 8.13 9.12
C ILE A 29 4.52 9.32 9.13
N PRO A 30 5.01 10.56 9.25
CA PRO A 30 4.21 11.76 9.07
C PRO A 30 3.59 11.76 7.69
N SER A 31 2.38 12.31 7.56
CA SER A 31 1.73 12.46 6.25
C SER A 31 1.78 11.21 5.37
N ALA A 32 1.33 10.07 5.92
CA ALA A 32 1.25 8.81 5.18
C ALA A 32 0.51 8.94 3.82
N GLY A 33 -0.44 9.86 3.71
CA GLY A 33 -1.10 10.17 2.44
C GLY A 33 -0.14 10.75 1.40
N GLU A 34 0.67 11.74 1.77
CA GLU A 34 1.65 12.38 0.88
C GLU A 34 2.71 11.37 0.41
N MET A 35 3.22 10.56 1.34
CA MET A 35 4.17 9.50 0.97
C MET A 35 3.55 8.46 0.03
N HIS A 36 2.28 8.11 0.22
CA HIS A 36 1.58 7.20 -0.66
C HIS A 36 1.39 7.79 -2.05
N GLN A 37 1.03 9.07 -2.15
CA GLN A 37 0.90 9.77 -3.42
C GLN A 37 2.24 9.81 -4.16
N PHE A 38 3.32 10.18 -3.49
CA PHE A 38 4.67 10.14 -4.06
C PHE A 38 5.03 8.74 -4.60
N MET A 39 4.69 7.67 -3.87
CA MET A 39 4.91 6.31 -4.34
C MET A 39 4.10 5.96 -5.60
N LEU A 40 2.88 6.48 -5.74
CA LEU A 40 2.07 6.34 -6.95
C LEU A 40 2.68 7.13 -8.12
N ASP A 41 3.19 8.34 -7.88
CA ASP A 41 3.78 9.17 -8.92
C ASP A 41 5.05 8.53 -9.48
N VAL A 42 5.93 7.99 -8.62
CA VAL A 42 7.12 7.21 -9.04
C VAL A 42 6.71 5.98 -9.87
N LEU A 43 5.62 5.32 -9.48
CA LEU A 43 5.09 4.17 -10.21
C LEU A 43 4.51 4.56 -11.57
N HIS A 44 3.80 5.69 -11.65
CA HIS A 44 3.22 6.20 -12.89
C HIS A 44 4.30 6.67 -13.87
N ALA A 45 5.41 7.20 -13.38
CA ALA A 45 6.60 7.51 -14.17
C ALA A 45 7.42 6.26 -14.57
N GLU A 46 6.88 5.06 -14.35
CA GLU A 46 7.50 3.76 -14.70
C GLU A 46 8.87 3.50 -14.05
N HIS A 47 9.15 4.18 -12.94
CA HIS A 47 10.38 4.00 -12.20
C HIS A 47 10.26 2.93 -11.11
N PHE A 48 11.38 2.26 -10.84
CA PHE A 48 11.47 1.31 -9.73
C PHE A 48 11.46 2.06 -8.40
N LEU A 49 10.37 1.90 -7.65
CA LEU A 49 10.30 2.40 -6.28
C LEU A 49 11.24 1.58 -5.38
N THR A 50 12.19 2.28 -4.73
CA THR A 50 13.12 1.68 -3.77
C THR A 50 13.00 2.36 -2.41
N HIS A 51 13.54 1.73 -1.36
CA HIS A 51 13.60 2.34 -0.03
C HIS A 51 14.39 3.65 -0.02
N ILE A 52 15.33 3.84 -0.95
CA ILE A 52 16.09 5.09 -1.10
C ILE A 52 15.14 6.23 -1.48
N HIS A 53 14.26 6.03 -2.46
CA HIS A 53 13.27 7.03 -2.86
C HIS A 53 12.39 7.47 -1.69
N MET A 54 11.90 6.50 -0.91
CA MET A 54 11.12 6.74 0.31
C MET A 54 11.88 7.56 1.35
N ILE A 55 13.17 7.25 1.57
CA ILE A 55 14.02 7.97 2.52
C ILE A 55 14.33 9.38 2.01
N THR A 56 14.60 9.55 0.72
CA THR A 56 14.81 10.85 0.08
C THR A 56 13.58 11.74 0.23
N PHE A 57 12.38 11.20 0.01
CA PHE A 57 11.12 11.90 0.27
C PHE A 57 11.03 12.37 1.73
N MET A 58 11.33 11.49 2.70
CA MET A 58 11.35 11.87 4.11
C MET A 58 12.40 12.94 4.42
N LYS A 59 13.57 12.92 3.78
CA LYS A 59 14.60 13.94 3.94
C LYS A 59 14.15 15.30 3.39
N GLN A 60 13.40 15.31 2.29
CA GLN A 60 12.95 16.55 1.65
C GLN A 60 11.77 17.20 2.40
N HIS A 61 10.81 16.41 2.86
CA HIS A 61 9.55 16.93 3.38
C HIS A 61 9.38 16.79 4.89
N HIS A 62 10.12 15.87 5.53
CA HIS A 62 9.94 15.51 6.93
C HIS A 62 11.27 15.33 7.67
N MET A 63 12.26 16.18 7.38
CA MET A 63 13.63 16.07 7.92
C MET A 63 13.66 16.08 9.45
N GLU A 64 12.96 17.02 10.09
CA GLU A 64 12.92 17.11 11.56
C GLU A 64 12.37 15.84 12.21
N TRP A 65 11.31 15.27 11.61
CA TRP A 65 10.76 14.02 12.07
C TRP A 65 11.73 12.85 11.86
N LEU A 66 12.41 12.79 10.70
CA LEU A 66 13.37 11.74 10.40
C LEU A 66 14.54 11.77 11.39
N GLU A 67 15.07 12.95 11.69
CA GLU A 67 16.12 13.12 12.69
C GLU A 67 15.66 12.70 14.09
N SER A 68 14.48 13.15 14.53
CA SER A 68 13.91 12.75 15.81
C SER A 68 13.69 11.24 15.89
N TYR A 69 13.22 10.63 14.80
CA TYR A 69 13.01 9.19 14.69
C TYR A 69 14.33 8.41 14.80
N LEU A 70 15.40 8.88 14.16
CA LEU A 70 16.73 8.27 14.21
C LEU A 70 17.37 8.44 15.61
N LYS A 71 17.31 9.65 16.18
CA LYS A 71 17.82 9.96 17.54
C LYS A 71 17.14 9.14 18.63
N SER A 72 15.88 8.74 18.44
CA SER A 72 15.16 7.87 19.39
C SER A 72 15.63 6.40 19.43
N LYS A 73 16.66 6.03 18.65
CA LYS A 73 17.16 4.65 18.52
C LYS A 73 18.46 4.49 19.30
N LYS A 74 18.75 3.25 19.69
CA LYS A 74 19.87 2.92 20.60
C LYS A 74 21.25 3.26 20.00
N ASN A 75 21.42 3.04 18.70
CA ASN A 75 22.63 3.33 17.94
C ASN A 75 22.28 3.50 16.45
N ASP A 76 23.23 3.98 15.67
CA ASP A 76 23.03 4.32 14.25
C ASP A 76 22.67 3.10 13.38
N GLU A 77 23.28 1.96 13.64
CA GLU A 77 22.97 0.70 12.93
C GLU A 77 21.53 0.25 13.18
N CYS A 78 21.07 0.27 14.44
CA CYS A 78 19.68 0.00 14.79
C CYS A 78 18.74 1.06 14.19
N ALA A 79 19.17 2.31 14.10
CA ALA A 79 18.39 3.38 13.51
C ALA A 79 18.15 3.13 12.01
N TYR A 80 19.22 2.80 11.28
CA TYR A 80 19.18 2.46 9.86
C TYR A 80 18.29 1.24 9.59
N HIS A 81 18.51 0.11 10.28
CA HIS A 81 17.68 -1.08 10.10
C HIS A 81 16.22 -0.85 10.50
N SER A 82 15.97 -0.04 11.53
CA SER A 82 14.61 0.34 11.93
C SER A 82 13.94 1.25 10.90
N LEU A 83 14.70 2.08 10.18
CA LEU A 83 14.19 2.93 9.09
C LEU A 83 13.85 2.09 7.85
N LEU A 84 14.73 1.17 7.45
CA LEU A 84 14.46 0.24 6.35
C LEU A 84 13.20 -0.60 6.63
N ARG A 85 13.10 -1.16 7.83
CA ARG A 85 11.93 -1.95 8.24
C ARG A 85 10.65 -1.11 8.29
N LEU A 86 10.75 0.17 8.60
CA LEU A 86 9.62 1.09 8.54
C LEU A 86 9.14 1.27 7.09
N CYS A 87 10.06 1.49 6.15
CA CYS A 87 9.75 1.61 4.73
C CYS A 87 9.11 0.33 4.18
N GLN A 88 9.69 -0.84 4.47
CA GLN A 88 9.15 -2.15 4.06
C GLN A 88 7.72 -2.39 4.56
N ARG A 89 7.44 -2.04 5.82
CA ARG A 89 6.09 -2.18 6.39
C ARG A 89 5.10 -1.21 5.75
N PHE A 90 5.56 -0.03 5.37
CA PHE A 90 4.73 0.96 4.69
C PHE A 90 4.38 0.51 3.28
N THR A 91 5.36 0.05 2.50
CA THR A 91 5.11 -0.48 1.15
C THR A 91 4.17 -1.69 1.18
N ALA A 92 4.41 -2.64 2.08
CA ALA A 92 3.54 -3.80 2.26
C ALA A 92 2.09 -3.40 2.61
N ARG A 93 1.90 -2.39 3.45
CA ARG A 93 0.57 -1.87 3.81
C ARG A 93 -0.12 -1.20 2.62
N CYS A 94 0.62 -0.48 1.79
CA CYS A 94 0.08 0.16 0.59
C CYS A 94 -0.07 -0.82 -0.58
N ARG A 95 0.15 -2.13 -0.37
CA ARG A 95 0.10 -3.20 -1.38
C ARG A 95 1.08 -2.98 -2.56
N PHE A 96 2.15 -2.22 -2.33
CA PHE A 96 3.26 -2.15 -3.27
C PHE A 96 4.09 -3.41 -3.11
N LEU A 97 3.91 -4.33 -4.06
CA LEU A 97 4.73 -5.52 -4.22
C LEU A 97 5.75 -5.28 -5.32
N GLN A 98 6.90 -5.95 -5.23
CA GLN A 98 7.83 -6.04 -6.35
C GLN A 98 7.07 -6.59 -7.55
N ARG A 99 6.88 -5.75 -8.57
CA ARG A 99 6.38 -6.22 -9.86
C ARG A 99 7.52 -6.97 -10.53
N VAL A 100 7.27 -8.23 -10.89
CA VAL A 100 8.10 -8.91 -11.88
C VAL A 100 7.98 -8.07 -13.14
N PRO A 101 9.09 -7.63 -13.76
CA PRO A 101 9.03 -6.99 -15.07
C PRO A 101 8.33 -7.95 -16.03
N CYS A 102 7.06 -7.69 -16.32
CA CYS A 102 6.42 -8.27 -17.48
C CYS A 102 6.94 -7.45 -18.66
N LEU A 103 7.50 -8.13 -19.66
CA LEU A 103 7.88 -7.47 -20.90
C LEU A 103 6.58 -7.00 -21.56
N THR A 104 6.20 -5.74 -21.34
CA THR A 104 5.14 -5.10 -22.10
C THR A 104 5.80 -4.52 -23.34
N GLU A 105 5.44 -5.02 -24.52
CA GLU A 105 5.95 -4.49 -25.80
C GLU A 105 5.39 -3.09 -26.11
N VAL A 106 4.41 -2.63 -25.33
CA VAL A 106 3.65 -1.40 -25.57
C VAL A 106 3.71 -0.47 -24.33
N PRO A 107 4.05 0.82 -24.50
CA PRO A 107 4.01 1.84 -23.45
C PRO A 107 2.65 1.97 -22.78
N ARG A 108 2.64 2.47 -21.53
CA ARG A 108 1.40 2.70 -20.78
C ARG A 108 0.51 3.74 -21.45
N GLU A 109 1.08 4.82 -21.97
CA GLU A 109 0.32 5.87 -22.63
C GLU A 109 -0.49 5.31 -23.79
N ASP A 110 0.14 4.50 -24.65
CA ASP A 110 -0.48 3.87 -25.81
C ASP A 110 -1.61 2.90 -25.40
N ILE A 111 -1.44 2.17 -24.28
CA ILE A 111 -2.49 1.29 -23.73
C ILE A 111 -3.68 2.12 -23.24
N ILE A 112 -3.44 3.22 -22.53
CA ILE A 112 -4.49 4.10 -22.01
C ILE A 112 -5.24 4.75 -23.18
N GLU A 113 -4.51 5.28 -24.16
CA GLU A 113 -5.09 5.86 -25.37
C GLU A 113 -5.94 4.84 -26.14
N THR A 114 -5.41 3.63 -26.37
CA THR A 114 -6.15 2.57 -27.06
C THR A 114 -7.42 2.20 -26.32
N ARG A 115 -7.35 2.07 -24.99
CA ARG A 115 -8.50 1.76 -24.13
C ARG A 115 -9.56 2.86 -24.21
N ASP A 116 -9.15 4.12 -24.09
CA ASP A 116 -10.07 5.26 -24.03
C ASP A 116 -10.71 5.51 -25.41
N ASN A 117 -9.94 5.38 -26.50
CA ASN A 117 -10.44 5.43 -27.87
C ASN A 117 -11.44 4.29 -28.15
N PHE A 118 -11.12 3.06 -27.74
CA PHE A 118 -12.04 1.93 -27.86
C PHE A 118 -13.32 2.15 -27.06
N ALA A 119 -13.21 2.60 -25.80
CA ALA A 119 -14.37 2.85 -24.95
C ALA A 119 -15.27 3.94 -25.55
N ALA A 120 -14.70 5.04 -26.04
CA ALA A 120 -15.45 6.10 -26.71
C ALA A 120 -16.19 5.58 -27.95
N ALA A 121 -15.50 4.86 -28.84
CA ALA A 121 -16.10 4.31 -30.06
C ALA A 121 -17.17 3.25 -29.76
N PHE A 122 -16.94 2.40 -28.74
CA PHE A 122 -17.89 1.39 -28.30
C PHE A 122 -19.17 2.05 -27.78
N TRP A 123 -19.06 2.99 -26.84
CA TRP A 123 -20.23 3.63 -26.24
C TRP A 123 -20.96 4.54 -27.21
N ASP A 124 -20.28 5.13 -28.18
CA ASP A 124 -20.95 5.88 -29.24
C ASP A 124 -21.79 4.96 -30.14
N LYS A 125 -21.24 3.81 -30.53
CA LYS A 125 -21.92 2.83 -31.39
C LYS A 125 -23.09 2.12 -30.70
N PHE A 126 -22.99 1.86 -29.40
CA PHE A 126 -23.98 1.09 -28.64
C PHE A 126 -24.80 1.95 -27.67
N ARG A 127 -24.79 3.28 -27.83
CA ARG A 127 -25.48 4.25 -26.95
C ARG A 127 -26.97 3.93 -26.74
N ASP A 128 -27.62 3.43 -27.79
CA ASP A 128 -29.07 3.17 -27.79
C ASP A 128 -29.44 1.76 -27.29
N PHE A 129 -28.45 0.91 -27.01
CA PHE A 129 -28.69 -0.42 -26.47
C PHE A 129 -28.91 -0.34 -24.95
N ALA A 130 -29.93 -1.06 -24.46
CA ALA A 130 -30.10 -1.22 -23.02
C ALA A 130 -28.91 -1.98 -22.43
N ASP A 131 -28.48 -1.65 -21.21
CA ASP A 131 -27.32 -2.25 -20.54
C ASP A 131 -27.38 -3.80 -20.51
N GLY A 132 -28.58 -4.37 -20.40
CA GLY A 132 -28.80 -5.83 -20.42
C GLY A 132 -28.58 -6.51 -21.78
N GLY A 133 -28.37 -5.75 -22.86
CA GLY A 133 -28.05 -6.24 -24.19
C GLY A 133 -26.55 -6.45 -24.45
N ILE A 134 -25.69 -6.03 -23.51
CA ILE A 134 -24.25 -6.18 -23.61
C ILE A 134 -23.82 -7.41 -22.81
N ILE A 135 -23.39 -8.47 -23.50
CA ILE A 135 -22.97 -9.73 -22.88
C ILE A 135 -21.45 -9.86 -23.02
N ASN A 136 -20.74 -10.05 -21.90
CA ASN A 136 -19.32 -10.37 -21.92
C ASN A 136 -19.11 -11.84 -22.28
N VAL A 137 -18.21 -12.12 -23.23
CA VAL A 137 -17.86 -13.47 -23.65
C VAL A 137 -16.34 -13.58 -23.67
N ASP A 138 -15.79 -14.42 -22.80
CA ASP A 138 -14.38 -14.79 -22.81
C ASP A 138 -14.20 -16.31 -22.75
N LYS A 139 -13.09 -16.80 -23.30
CA LYS A 139 -12.74 -18.22 -23.23
C LYS A 139 -11.75 -18.41 -22.10
N THR A 140 -12.21 -19.01 -21.01
CA THR A 140 -11.32 -19.46 -19.93
C THR A 140 -10.84 -20.89 -20.25
N SER A 141 -9.52 -21.10 -20.28
CA SER A 141 -8.97 -22.47 -20.38
C SER A 141 -9.31 -23.28 -19.12
N VAL A 142 -9.64 -24.56 -19.30
CA VAL A 142 -9.94 -25.53 -18.22
C VAL A 142 -8.66 -26.16 -17.70
#